data_AF-A0A0C2WZ38-F1
#
_entry.id   AF-A0A0C2WZ38-F1
#
_cell.length_a   1.000
_cell.length_b   1.000
_cell.length_c   1.000
_cell.angle_alpha   90.00
_cell.angle_beta   90.00
_cell.angle_gamma   90.00
#
_symmetry.space_group_name_H-M   'P 1'
#
loop_
_entity.id
_entity.type
_entity.pdbx_description
1 polymer ?
#
loop_
_entity_poly.entity_id
_entity_poly.type
_entity_poly.pdbx_seq_one_letter_code
_entity_poly.pdbx_strand_id
1 'polypeptide(L)'
;MYTRSMLKCFRGYPLYNPTPFCELSTEYPRNGINVGDVGFVRGSGTFDFLFNICPSQNAFINPPNLPDGFSLETPDHSATTVLEPLPKNTCLFQTPITKTRSGEYTCEGSEGAVLELPKGAVQSEATNARPFARLAARHGVQWYEYTMNRGRDISNGSLYLITSVTKCAQWGIAVFDRPCTPGQGLKFDKKRSLPFGF
;
A
#
# COMPACT_ATOMS: atom_id res chain seq x y z
N MET A 1 2.69 14.62 4.38
CA MET A 1 4.14 14.56 4.67
C MET A 1 4.72 13.17 4.41
N TYR A 2 4.30 12.15 5.15
CA TYR A 2 4.80 10.76 5.01
C TYR A 2 4.85 10.28 3.55
N THR A 3 3.71 10.28 2.85
CA THR A 3 3.63 9.75 1.48
C THR A 3 4.58 10.47 0.52
N ARG A 4 4.59 11.81 0.53
CA ARG A 4 5.49 12.62 -0.30
C ARG A 4 6.97 12.27 -0.05
N SER A 5 7.37 12.13 1.21
CA SER A 5 8.75 11.81 1.55
C SER A 5 9.13 10.39 1.12
N MET A 6 8.23 9.43 1.31
CA MET A 6 8.48 8.01 0.99
C MET A 6 8.40 7.69 -0.50
N LEU A 7 7.69 8.48 -1.32
CA LEU A 7 7.70 8.33 -2.78
C LEU A 7 9.10 8.45 -3.38
N LYS A 8 9.98 9.23 -2.73
CA LYS A 8 11.40 9.38 -3.11
C LYS A 8 12.22 8.10 -2.90
N CYS A 9 11.72 7.11 -2.15
CA CYS A 9 12.36 5.81 -2.01
C CYS A 9 12.11 4.88 -3.22
N PHE A 10 11.24 5.25 -4.15
CA PHE A 10 10.91 4.47 -5.36
C PHE A 10 10.48 3.02 -5.07
N ARG A 11 9.67 2.80 -4.02
CA ARG A 11 9.14 1.48 -3.61
C ARG A 11 7.62 1.33 -3.83
N GLY A 12 7.07 2.04 -4.82
CA GLY A 12 5.62 2.13 -5.06
C GLY A 12 4.95 3.24 -4.24
N TYR A 13 3.61 3.22 -4.15
CA TYR A 13 2.85 4.23 -3.43
C TYR A 13 2.79 3.88 -1.92
N PRO A 14 3.36 4.71 -1.03
CA PRO A 14 3.38 4.44 0.40
C PRO A 14 2.07 4.85 1.09
N LEU A 15 1.45 3.89 1.78
CA LEU A 15 0.26 4.12 2.61
C LEU A 15 0.64 4.57 4.01
N TYR A 16 0.05 5.66 4.48
CA TYR A 16 0.21 6.13 5.85
C TYR A 16 -0.49 5.20 6.85
N ASN A 17 -1.67 4.68 6.48
CA ASN A 17 -2.36 3.65 7.24
C ASN A 17 -2.57 2.42 6.35
N PRO A 18 -1.70 1.41 6.43
CA PRO A 18 -1.78 0.23 5.56
C PRO A 18 -2.85 -0.78 6.01
N THR A 19 -3.64 -0.47 7.04
CA THR A 19 -4.72 -1.36 7.51
C THR A 19 -5.74 -1.55 6.38
N PRO A 20 -6.06 -2.81 6.00
CA PRO A 20 -7.08 -3.08 5.00
C PRO A 20 -8.43 -2.44 5.34
N PHE A 21 -9.03 -1.76 4.38
CA PHE A 21 -10.35 -1.17 4.51
C PHE A 21 -11.23 -1.55 3.31
N CYS A 22 -12.42 -2.04 3.60
CA CYS A 22 -13.42 -2.38 2.60
C CYS A 22 -14.78 -2.45 3.30
N GLU A 23 -15.76 -1.70 2.80
CA GLU A 23 -17.17 -1.83 3.22
C GLU A 23 -17.95 -2.83 2.35
N LEU A 24 -17.31 -3.34 1.30
CA LEU A 24 -17.95 -4.10 0.22
C LEU A 24 -17.74 -5.62 0.33
N SER A 25 -16.83 -6.05 1.19
CA SER A 25 -16.47 -7.46 1.39
C SER A 25 -15.99 -7.69 2.81
N THR A 26 -16.51 -8.75 3.44
CA THR A 26 -16.07 -9.22 4.76
C THR A 26 -14.78 -10.04 4.69
N GLU A 27 -14.44 -10.58 3.51
CA GLU A 27 -13.24 -11.39 3.29
C GLU A 27 -12.02 -10.53 2.96
N TYR A 28 -12.22 -9.40 2.27
CA TYR A 28 -11.11 -8.53 1.86
C TYR A 28 -10.19 -8.09 3.01
N PRO A 29 -10.69 -7.71 4.21
CA PRO A 29 -9.82 -7.32 5.33
C PRO A 29 -8.82 -8.39 5.78
N ARG A 30 -9.09 -9.67 5.52
CA ARG A 30 -8.21 -10.80 5.87
C ARG A 30 -6.99 -10.87 4.95
N ASN A 31 -7.16 -10.52 3.69
CA ASN A 31 -6.12 -10.64 2.66
C ASN A 31 -5.40 -9.32 2.40
N GLY A 32 -6.08 -8.19 2.65
CA GLY A 32 -5.60 -6.86 2.32
C GLY A 32 -5.45 -6.64 0.81
N ILE A 33 -4.70 -5.60 0.44
CA ILE A 33 -4.52 -5.16 -0.95
C ILE A 33 -3.81 -6.24 -1.78
N ASN A 34 -4.30 -6.52 -2.98
CA ASN A 34 -3.77 -7.48 -3.94
C ASN A 34 -3.55 -6.84 -5.31
N VAL A 35 -2.75 -7.52 -6.12
CA VAL A 35 -2.64 -7.20 -7.54
C VAL A 35 -4.02 -7.35 -8.21
N GLY A 36 -4.38 -6.35 -9.01
CA GLY A 36 -5.68 -6.25 -9.69
C GLY A 36 -6.72 -5.43 -8.94
N ASP A 37 -6.47 -5.06 -7.69
CA ASP A 37 -7.39 -4.20 -6.96
C ASP A 37 -7.52 -2.84 -7.62
N VAL A 38 -8.74 -2.35 -7.69
CA VAL A 38 -9.11 -0.98 -8.05
C VAL A 38 -9.68 -0.31 -6.82
N GLY A 39 -9.19 0.89 -6.53
CA GLY A 39 -9.58 1.63 -5.35
C GLY A 39 -8.96 3.02 -5.32
N PHE A 40 -9.08 3.70 -4.18
CA PHE A 40 -8.49 5.01 -3.98
C PHE A 40 -7.93 5.15 -2.56
N VAL A 41 -7.03 6.10 -2.37
CA VAL A 41 -6.47 6.39 -1.04
C VAL A 41 -7.29 7.49 -0.38
N ARG A 42 -7.87 7.18 0.78
CA ARG A 42 -8.68 8.12 1.56
C ARG A 42 -7.78 9.17 2.24
N GLY A 43 -8.37 10.28 2.69
CA GLY A 43 -7.67 11.27 3.50
C GLY A 43 -7.07 10.69 4.80
N SER A 44 -7.62 9.59 5.32
CA SER A 44 -7.08 8.81 6.44
C SER A 44 -5.79 8.03 6.11
N GLY A 45 -5.38 7.99 4.84
CA GLY A 45 -4.21 7.26 4.38
C GLY A 45 -4.41 5.76 4.16
N THR A 46 -5.65 5.27 4.32
CA THR A 46 -6.07 3.89 4.03
C THR A 46 -6.46 3.75 2.57
N PHE A 47 -6.21 2.59 1.98
CA PHE A 47 -6.74 2.24 0.66
C PHE A 47 -8.19 1.72 0.80
N ASP A 48 -9.12 2.35 0.09
CA ASP A 48 -10.53 1.96 -0.02
C ASP A 48 -10.70 1.09 -1.26
N PHE A 49 -10.95 -0.20 -1.04
CA PHE A 49 -11.15 -1.17 -2.10
C PHE A 49 -12.53 -1.04 -2.74
N LEU A 50 -12.59 -1.14 -4.07
CA LEU A 50 -13.83 -1.13 -4.83
C LEU A 50 -14.14 -2.49 -5.45
N PHE A 51 -13.18 -3.06 -6.17
CA PHE A 51 -13.25 -4.37 -6.84
C PHE A 51 -11.85 -4.79 -7.29
N ASN A 52 -11.69 -6.03 -7.72
CA ASN A 52 -10.48 -6.60 -8.30
C ASN A 52 -10.76 -7.04 -9.74
N ILE A 53 -9.85 -6.74 -10.67
CA ILE A 53 -10.02 -7.07 -12.10
C ILE A 53 -9.66 -8.52 -12.45
N CYS A 54 -9.01 -9.25 -11.56
CA CYS A 54 -8.53 -10.61 -11.79
C CYS A 54 -9.69 -11.62 -11.58
N PRO A 55 -10.04 -12.45 -12.58
CA PRO A 55 -11.19 -13.36 -12.51
C PRO A 55 -11.22 -14.29 -11.31
N SER A 56 -10.04 -14.73 -10.85
CA SER A 56 -9.90 -15.62 -9.69
C SER A 56 -10.39 -15.01 -8.38
N GLN A 57 -10.45 -13.68 -8.28
CA GLN A 57 -10.87 -12.95 -7.09
C GLN A 57 -12.37 -12.60 -7.09
N ASN A 58 -13.03 -12.68 -8.26
CA ASN A 58 -14.38 -12.18 -8.46
C ASN A 58 -15.40 -12.80 -7.50
N ALA A 59 -15.34 -14.12 -7.27
CA ALA A 59 -16.34 -14.80 -6.44
C ALA A 59 -16.17 -14.56 -4.93
N PHE A 60 -15.01 -14.05 -4.48
CA PHE A 60 -14.66 -13.99 -3.06
C PHE A 60 -14.69 -12.56 -2.49
N ILE A 61 -14.18 -11.58 -3.25
CA ILE A 61 -14.00 -10.21 -2.75
C ILE A 61 -14.75 -9.16 -3.55
N ASN A 62 -15.16 -9.44 -4.78
CA ASN A 62 -15.86 -8.44 -5.58
C ASN A 62 -17.32 -8.28 -5.15
N PRO A 63 -17.88 -7.05 -5.27
CA PRO A 63 -19.30 -6.85 -5.07
C PRO A 63 -20.13 -7.67 -6.07
N PRO A 64 -21.33 -8.15 -5.67
CA PRO A 64 -22.16 -9.01 -6.53
C PRO A 64 -22.67 -8.32 -7.79
N ASN A 65 -22.79 -6.98 -7.77
CA ASN A 65 -23.32 -6.19 -8.88
C ASN A 65 -22.20 -5.40 -9.59
N LEU A 66 -21.05 -6.03 -9.85
CA LEU A 66 -19.97 -5.40 -10.59
C LEU A 66 -20.35 -5.30 -12.08
N PRO A 67 -20.21 -4.13 -12.74
CA PRO A 67 -20.50 -4.00 -14.16
C PRO A 67 -19.67 -4.94 -15.04
N ASP A 68 -20.26 -5.38 -16.15
CA ASP A 68 -19.59 -6.22 -17.14
C ASP A 68 -18.35 -5.53 -17.72
N GLY A 69 -17.32 -6.34 -18.01
CA GLY A 69 -16.06 -5.86 -18.59
C GLY A 69 -15.07 -5.27 -17.58
N PHE A 70 -15.38 -5.23 -16.28
CA PHE A 70 -14.44 -4.76 -15.25
C PHE A 70 -13.37 -5.81 -14.87
N SER A 71 -13.44 -7.00 -15.46
CA SER A 71 -12.47 -8.08 -15.24
C SER A 71 -11.67 -8.39 -16.50
N LEU A 72 -10.48 -8.93 -16.31
CA LEU A 72 -9.66 -9.48 -17.39
C LEU A 72 -10.37 -10.69 -18.02
N GLU A 73 -10.25 -10.84 -19.34
CA GLU A 73 -10.92 -11.90 -20.09
C GLU A 73 -10.35 -13.30 -19.80
N THR A 74 -9.06 -13.39 -19.50
CA THR A 74 -8.37 -14.68 -19.29
C THR A 74 -7.60 -14.70 -17.96
N PRO A 75 -7.60 -15.84 -17.24
CA PRO A 75 -6.81 -16.00 -16.02
C PRO A 75 -5.30 -15.82 -16.24
N ASP A 76 -4.79 -16.20 -17.41
CA ASP A 76 -3.36 -16.04 -17.76
C ASP A 76 -2.92 -14.58 -17.73
N HIS A 77 -3.82 -13.64 -18.07
CA HIS A 77 -3.55 -12.21 -17.97
C HIS A 77 -3.50 -11.71 -16.51
N SER A 78 -3.95 -12.51 -15.54
CA SER A 78 -3.92 -12.18 -14.11
C SER A 78 -2.77 -12.86 -13.34
N ALA A 79 -1.84 -13.52 -14.05
CA ALA A 79 -0.70 -14.17 -13.43
C ALA A 79 0.15 -13.17 -12.63
N THR A 80 0.58 -13.62 -11.44
CA THR A 80 1.45 -12.85 -10.56
C THR A 80 2.74 -13.61 -10.28
N THR A 81 3.80 -12.87 -10.03
CA THR A 81 5.10 -13.41 -9.63
C THR A 81 5.48 -12.85 -8.27
N VAL A 82 6.00 -13.72 -7.41
CA VAL A 82 6.58 -13.32 -6.12
C VAL A 82 8.00 -12.82 -6.39
N LEU A 83 8.30 -11.61 -5.95
CA LEU A 83 9.61 -10.99 -6.06
C LEU A 83 10.50 -11.38 -4.88
N GLU A 84 11.77 -11.01 -4.96
CA GLU A 84 12.68 -11.14 -3.82
C GLU A 84 12.09 -10.39 -2.61
N PRO A 85 11.93 -11.06 -1.45
CA PRO A 85 11.35 -10.43 -0.28
C PRO A 85 12.30 -9.38 0.31
N LEU A 86 11.74 -8.34 0.92
CA LEU A 86 12.53 -7.42 1.71
C LEU A 86 13.00 -8.12 3.00
N PRO A 87 14.30 -8.09 3.32
CA PRO A 87 14.84 -8.79 4.47
C PRO A 87 14.33 -8.21 5.78
N LYS A 88 14.46 -8.98 6.86
CA LYS A 88 14.16 -8.52 8.23
C LYS A 88 14.98 -7.28 8.57
N ASN A 89 14.39 -6.38 9.34
CA ASN A 89 14.98 -5.09 9.72
C ASN A 89 15.29 -4.16 8.54
N THR A 90 14.58 -4.30 7.42
CA THR A 90 14.65 -3.33 6.31
C THR A 90 14.20 -1.96 6.82
N CYS A 91 14.98 -0.92 6.49
CA CYS A 91 14.69 0.46 6.83
C CYS A 91 14.69 1.28 5.55
N LEU A 92 13.63 2.04 5.31
CA LEU A 92 13.48 2.87 4.13
C LEU A 92 13.36 4.33 4.56
N PHE A 93 14.26 5.15 4.06
CA PHE A 93 14.32 6.59 4.25
C PHE A 93 15.16 7.21 3.12
N GLN A 94 15.21 8.53 3.05
CA GLN A 94 16.03 9.26 2.08
C GLN A 94 16.99 10.21 2.79
N THR A 95 18.07 10.58 2.11
CA THR A 95 18.98 11.61 2.60
C THR A 95 18.23 12.93 2.87
N PRO A 96 18.67 13.73 3.85
CA PRO A 96 19.86 13.55 4.70
C PRO A 96 19.61 12.72 5.98
N ILE A 97 18.59 11.86 6.02
CA ILE A 97 18.38 10.97 7.18
C ILE A 97 19.50 9.93 7.22
N THR A 98 20.07 9.70 8.40
CA THR A 98 21.01 8.60 8.65
C THR A 98 20.54 7.75 9.81
N LYS A 99 20.94 6.47 9.82
CA LYS A 99 20.65 5.54 10.91
C LYS A 99 21.95 5.19 11.64
N THR A 100 22.00 5.46 12.94
CA THR A 100 23.16 5.15 13.78
C THR A 100 23.20 3.65 14.12
N ARG A 101 24.35 3.18 14.63
CA ARG A 101 24.51 1.79 15.09
C ARG A 101 23.57 1.43 16.24
N SER A 102 23.12 2.41 17.04
CA SER A 102 22.17 2.20 18.14
C SER A 102 20.71 2.10 17.65
N GLY A 103 20.46 2.27 16.36
CA GLY A 103 19.13 2.24 15.74
C GLY A 103 18.37 3.58 15.80
N GLU A 104 19.04 4.65 16.23
CA GLU A 104 18.50 6.01 16.20
C GLU A 104 18.64 6.63 14.82
N TYR A 105 17.68 7.47 14.44
CA TYR A 105 17.66 8.21 13.19
C TYR A 105 18.03 9.67 13.43
N THR A 106 19.12 10.10 12.80
CA THR A 106 19.53 11.51 12.77
C THR A 106 18.86 12.17 11.57
N CYS A 107 18.04 13.19 11.84
CA CYS A 107 17.18 13.83 10.85
C CYS A 107 17.68 15.25 10.55
N GLU A 108 18.71 15.37 9.71
CA GLU A 108 19.38 16.66 9.43
C GLU A 108 18.61 17.54 8.43
N GLY A 109 17.53 17.02 7.83
CA GLY A 109 16.70 17.73 6.86
C GLY A 109 15.62 18.57 7.52
N SER A 110 14.99 19.47 6.75
CA SER A 110 13.81 20.19 7.23
C SER A 110 12.57 19.30 7.36
N GLU A 111 12.51 18.19 6.63
CA GLU A 111 11.44 17.21 6.74
C GLU A 111 11.89 15.84 6.25
N GLY A 112 11.18 14.79 6.67
CA GLY A 112 11.45 13.45 6.19
C GLY A 112 10.54 12.40 6.79
N ALA A 113 10.74 11.17 6.32
CA ALA A 113 9.98 10.01 6.75
C ALA A 113 10.87 8.78 6.83
N VAL A 114 10.53 7.90 7.75
CA VAL A 114 11.18 6.61 7.97
C VAL A 114 10.11 5.52 8.00
N LEU A 115 10.38 4.43 7.30
CA LEU A 115 9.63 3.18 7.38
C LEU A 115 10.57 2.06 7.83
N GLU A 116 10.26 1.44 8.97
CA GLU A 116 10.90 0.20 9.42
C GLU A 116 10.01 -1.01 9.14
N LEU A 117 10.63 -2.10 8.68
CA LEU A 117 10.02 -3.40 8.47
C LEU A 117 10.77 -4.45 9.31
N PRO A 118 10.49 -4.56 10.64
CA PRO A 118 11.24 -5.45 11.53
C PRO A 118 11.21 -6.92 11.08
N LYS A 119 10.10 -7.37 10.49
CA LYS A 119 9.93 -8.74 9.98
C LYS A 119 10.18 -8.86 8.47
N GLY A 120 10.60 -7.79 7.82
CA GLY A 120 10.71 -7.73 6.36
C GLY A 120 9.33 -7.61 5.70
N ALA A 121 9.30 -7.85 4.39
CA ALA A 121 8.08 -7.82 3.60
C ALA A 121 8.14 -8.82 2.44
N VAL A 122 6.96 -9.29 2.03
CA VAL A 122 6.78 -10.08 0.81
C VAL A 122 6.33 -9.13 -0.29
N GLN A 123 6.87 -9.35 -1.49
CA GLN A 123 6.55 -8.55 -2.66
C GLN A 123 5.98 -9.43 -3.75
N SER A 124 4.96 -8.95 -4.44
CA SER A 124 4.44 -9.60 -5.64
C SER A 124 3.97 -8.57 -6.66
N GLU A 125 3.99 -8.96 -7.93
CA GLU A 125 3.57 -8.10 -9.03
C GLU A 125 2.89 -8.90 -10.13
N ALA A 126 2.13 -8.19 -10.98
CA ALA A 126 1.59 -8.76 -12.21
C ALA A 126 2.75 -9.13 -13.15
N THR A 127 2.79 -10.38 -13.60
CA THR A 127 3.81 -10.85 -14.55
C THR A 127 3.76 -10.07 -15.87
N ASN A 128 2.58 -9.58 -16.25
CA ASN A 128 2.38 -8.72 -17.39
C ASN A 128 1.40 -7.60 -17.06
N ALA A 129 1.89 -6.38 -16.93
CA ALA A 129 1.05 -5.21 -16.65
C ALA A 129 0.28 -4.68 -17.89
N ARG A 130 0.57 -5.16 -19.11
CA ARG A 130 -0.07 -4.63 -20.33
C ARG A 130 -1.59 -4.90 -20.38
N PRO A 131 -2.10 -6.10 -20.05
CA PRO A 131 -3.55 -6.34 -19.96
C PRO A 131 -4.23 -5.42 -18.95
N PHE A 132 -3.61 -5.21 -17.78
CA PHE A 132 -4.09 -4.31 -16.72
C PHE A 132 -4.25 -2.89 -17.26
N ALA A 133 -3.20 -2.35 -17.89
CA ALA A 133 -3.20 -1.02 -18.47
C ALA A 133 -4.23 -0.87 -19.61
N ARG A 134 -4.36 -1.87 -20.49
CA ARG A 134 -5.38 -1.85 -21.56
C ARG A 134 -6.80 -1.83 -21.02
N LEU A 135 -7.07 -2.62 -19.98
CA LEU A 135 -8.39 -2.65 -19.34
C LEU A 135 -8.70 -1.31 -18.69
N ALA A 136 -7.75 -0.76 -17.93
CA ALA A 136 -7.89 0.56 -17.30
C ALA A 136 -8.08 1.68 -18.34
N ALA A 137 -7.37 1.65 -19.46
CA ALA A 137 -7.54 2.63 -20.52
C ALA A 137 -8.91 2.55 -21.19
N ARG A 138 -9.48 1.34 -21.32
CA ARG A 138 -10.80 1.11 -21.91
C ARG A 138 -11.94 1.49 -20.97
N HIS A 139 -11.82 1.18 -19.67
CA HIS A 139 -12.92 1.27 -18.70
C HIS A 139 -12.72 2.32 -17.60
N GLY A 140 -11.62 3.06 -17.58
CA GLY A 140 -11.27 3.98 -16.50
C GLY A 140 -12.34 5.04 -16.20
N VAL A 141 -13.01 5.55 -17.23
CA VAL A 141 -14.15 6.48 -17.07
C VAL A 141 -15.31 5.79 -16.36
N GLN A 142 -15.66 4.57 -16.79
CA GLN A 142 -16.73 3.78 -16.16
C GLN A 142 -16.39 3.36 -14.73
N TRP A 143 -15.11 3.10 -14.43
CA TRP A 143 -14.64 2.84 -13.06
C TRP A 143 -14.86 4.06 -12.16
N TYR A 144 -14.57 5.25 -12.68
CA TYR A 144 -14.82 6.51 -11.97
C TYR A 144 -16.32 6.74 -11.74
N GLU A 145 -17.14 6.61 -12.77
CA GLU A 145 -18.60 6.74 -12.67
C GLU A 145 -19.20 5.73 -11.68
N TYR A 146 -18.77 4.47 -11.74
CA TYR A 146 -19.17 3.43 -10.79
C TYR A 146 -18.82 3.82 -9.34
N THR A 147 -17.64 4.42 -9.14
CA THR A 147 -17.19 4.88 -7.82
C THR A 147 -18.10 6.01 -7.29
N MET A 148 -18.39 7.01 -8.13
CA MET A 148 -19.27 8.13 -7.79
C MET A 148 -20.71 7.65 -7.49
N ASN A 149 -21.24 6.73 -8.30
CA ASN A 149 -22.58 6.15 -8.11
C ASN A 149 -22.72 5.35 -6.80
N ARG A 150 -21.59 4.93 -6.21
CA ARG A 150 -21.55 4.31 -4.89
C ARG A 150 -21.44 5.31 -3.73
N GLY A 151 -21.62 6.59 -4.00
CA GLY A 151 -21.57 7.65 -2.99
C GLY A 151 -20.15 7.92 -2.47
N ARG A 152 -19.11 7.51 -3.21
CA ARG A 152 -17.73 7.88 -2.91
C ARG A 152 -17.43 9.21 -3.61
N ASP A 153 -17.11 10.23 -2.83
CA ASP A 153 -16.66 11.52 -3.36
C ASP A 153 -15.14 11.49 -3.53
N ILE A 154 -14.70 11.35 -4.79
CA ILE A 154 -13.28 11.24 -5.15
C ILE A 154 -12.93 12.26 -6.24
N SER A 155 -11.68 12.70 -6.27
CA SER A 155 -11.20 13.59 -7.32
C SER A 155 -10.84 12.82 -8.58
N ASN A 156 -11.01 13.45 -9.76
CA ASN A 156 -10.53 12.86 -11.01
C ASN A 156 -9.03 12.52 -10.91
N GLY A 157 -8.66 11.33 -11.39
CA GLY A 157 -7.29 10.83 -11.33
C GLY A 157 -6.86 10.23 -9.99
N SER A 158 -7.75 10.08 -9.01
CA SER A 158 -7.42 9.46 -7.70
C SER A 158 -7.64 7.95 -7.63
N LEU A 159 -8.11 7.33 -8.72
CA LEU A 159 -8.23 5.87 -8.80
C LEU A 159 -6.86 5.24 -9.06
N TYR A 160 -6.60 4.16 -8.34
CA TYR A 160 -5.41 3.32 -8.50
C TYR A 160 -5.84 1.94 -8.96
N LEU A 161 -5.14 1.42 -9.97
CA LEU A 161 -5.10 0.00 -10.30
C LEU A 161 -3.78 -0.58 -9.78
N ILE A 162 -3.88 -1.57 -8.91
CA ILE A 162 -2.72 -2.16 -8.25
C ILE A 162 -2.04 -3.19 -9.17
N THR A 163 -0.81 -2.91 -9.60
CA THR A 163 0.00 -3.82 -10.41
C THR A 163 1.08 -4.56 -9.62
N SER A 164 1.41 -4.07 -8.42
CA SER A 164 2.40 -4.66 -7.51
C SER A 164 2.05 -4.32 -6.07
N VAL A 165 2.36 -5.22 -5.13
CA VAL A 165 2.11 -5.04 -3.70
C VAL A 165 3.33 -5.42 -2.87
N THR A 166 3.51 -4.72 -1.75
CA THR A 166 4.48 -5.06 -0.69
C THR A 166 3.70 -5.23 0.60
N LYS A 167 3.71 -6.44 1.16
CA LYS A 167 2.99 -6.80 2.39
C LYS A 167 3.95 -7.11 3.52
N CYS A 168 3.64 -6.66 4.72
CA CYS A 168 4.44 -6.94 5.90
C CYS A 168 3.53 -7.25 7.10
N ALA A 169 4.06 -8.03 8.05
CA ALA A 169 3.34 -8.36 9.28
C ALA A 169 3.56 -7.32 10.40
N GLN A 170 4.67 -6.57 10.31
CA GLN A 170 5.04 -5.54 11.28
C GLN A 170 5.71 -4.39 10.56
N TRP A 171 5.29 -3.17 10.86
CA TRP A 171 5.87 -1.93 10.33
C TRP A 171 5.93 -0.86 11.42
N GLY A 172 6.82 0.09 11.23
CA GLY A 172 6.90 1.32 12.02
C GLY A 172 7.08 2.51 11.08
N ILE A 173 6.27 3.56 11.28
CA ILE A 173 6.35 4.79 10.49
C ILE A 173 6.68 5.94 11.44
N ALA A 174 7.60 6.81 11.01
CA ALA A 174 7.88 8.07 11.69
C ALA A 174 8.06 9.19 10.65
N VAL A 175 7.71 10.40 11.05
CA VAL A 175 7.87 11.63 10.25
C VAL A 175 8.43 12.74 11.13
N PHE A 176 9.13 13.68 10.51
CA PHE A 176 9.58 14.92 11.14
C PHE A 176 9.45 16.08 10.15
N ASP A 177 9.29 17.29 10.68
CA ASP A 177 9.06 18.53 9.93
C ASP A 177 9.95 19.69 10.40
N ARG A 178 11.06 19.33 11.06
CA ARG A 178 12.12 20.24 11.47
C ARG A 178 13.44 19.47 11.60
N PRO A 179 14.59 20.15 11.43
CA PRO A 179 15.88 19.52 11.67
C PRO A 179 16.03 19.11 13.13
N CYS A 180 16.71 18.00 13.35
CA CYS A 180 17.15 17.56 14.66
C CYS A 180 18.27 18.46 15.20
N THR A 181 18.17 18.92 16.45
CA THR A 181 19.35 19.41 17.18
C THR A 181 20.16 18.22 17.73
N PRO A 182 21.44 18.39 18.09
CA PRO A 182 22.19 17.34 18.78
C PRO A 182 21.42 16.81 20.00
N GLY A 183 21.29 15.48 20.11
CA GLY A 183 20.50 14.82 21.17
C GLY A 183 18.99 14.70 20.88
N GLN A 184 18.51 15.20 19.74
CA GLN A 184 17.15 14.96 19.25
C GLN A 184 17.24 14.01 18.06
N GLY A 185 16.59 12.86 18.15
CA GLY A 185 16.55 11.85 17.09
C GLY A 185 15.27 11.05 17.18
N LEU A 186 14.93 10.34 16.11
CA LEU A 186 13.81 9.41 16.13
C LEU A 186 14.34 8.02 16.47
N LYS A 187 13.65 7.30 17.35
CA LYS A 187 13.96 5.90 17.64
C LYS A 187 12.68 5.12 17.79
N PHE A 188 12.57 4.03 17.05
CA PHE A 188 11.49 3.07 17.28
C PHE A 188 11.80 2.28 18.54
N ASP A 189 10.93 2.38 19.54
CA ASP A 189 11.03 1.54 20.71
C ASP A 189 10.34 0.19 20.45
N LYS A 190 11.02 -0.89 20.85
CA LYS A 190 10.46 -2.23 20.78
C LYS A 190 9.69 -2.46 22.07
N LYS A 191 8.37 -2.28 22.06
CA LYS A 191 7.54 -2.77 23.17
C LYS A 191 7.81 -4.27 23.35
N ARG A 192 8.49 -4.64 24.44
CA ARG A 192 8.54 -6.02 24.91
C ARG A 192 7.11 -6.36 25.31
N SER A 193 6.45 -7.24 24.55
CA SER A 193 5.24 -7.88 25.04
C SER A 193 5.61 -8.57 26.35
N LEU A 194 5.09 -8.08 27.47
CA LEU A 194 5.13 -8.83 28.72
C LEU A 194 4.47 -10.19 28.44
N PRO A 195 5.07 -11.31 28.89
CA PRO A 195 4.35 -12.58 28.84
C PRO A 195 3.06 -12.39 29.62
N PHE A 196 1.92 -12.68 28.98
CA PHE A 196 0.65 -12.79 29.67
C PHE A 196 0.81 -13.85 30.77
N GLY A 197 0.92 -13.41 32.01
CA GLY A 197 0.71 -14.28 33.17
C GLY A 197 -0.79 -14.53 33.27
N PHE A 198 -1.17 -15.79 33.05
CA PHE A 198 -2.40 -16.34 33.62
C PHE A 198 -2.12 -16.80 35.05
#